data_AF-A0A354A2A9-F1
#
_entry.id   AF-A0A354A2A9-F1
#
_cell.length_a   1.000
_cell.length_b   1.000
_cell.length_c   1.000
_cell.angle_alpha   90.00
_cell.angle_beta   90.00
_cell.angle_gamma   90.00
#
_symmetry.space_group_name_H-M   'P 1'
#
loop_
_entity.id
_entity.type
_entity.pdbx_description
1 polymer ?
#
loop_
_entity_poly.entity_id
_entity_poly.type
_entity_poly.pdbx_seq_one_letter_code
_entity_poly.pdbx_strand_id
1 'polypeptide(L)'
;MKKTNVMLETARQRSNIYGFLSLIYGSEAGRTLLQRIKEPEFFSELSDMGINFEDDFIQKPEDELLEDLAVEYTRLFLGPGKHISPHESVHHKRDDGDWGTLWGADTVEIKKFIAASGLEYSSGYTGLPDHI
;
A
#
# COMPACT_ATOMS: atom_id res chain seq x y z
N MET A 1 -19.27 -24.28 15.91
CA MET A 1 -19.42 -22.81 16.10
C MET A 1 -18.11 -22.09 16.46
N LYS A 2 -17.33 -22.54 17.46
CA LYS A 2 -16.09 -21.83 17.90
C LYS A 2 -15.03 -21.65 16.80
N LYS A 3 -14.78 -22.70 16.00
CA LYS A 3 -13.75 -22.69 14.93
C LYS A 3 -14.08 -21.75 13.76
N THR A 4 -15.36 -21.63 13.40
CA THR A 4 -15.84 -20.71 12.36
C THR A 4 -15.66 -19.26 12.78
N ASN A 5 -15.91 -18.94 14.05
CA ASN A 5 -15.80 -17.59 14.57
C ASN A 5 -14.34 -17.10 14.58
N VAL A 6 -13.40 -17.98 14.98
CA VAL A 6 -11.96 -17.69 14.90
C VAL A 6 -11.51 -17.44 13.46
N MET A 7 -12.00 -18.23 12.49
CA MET A 7 -11.64 -18.06 11.08
C MET A 7 -12.13 -16.72 10.50
N LEU A 8 -13.35 -16.31 10.87
CA LEU A 8 -13.92 -15.02 10.46
C LEU A 8 -13.15 -13.84 11.06
N GLU A 9 -12.79 -13.94 12.34
CA GLU A 9 -12.02 -12.91 13.04
C GLU A 9 -10.63 -12.73 12.41
N THR A 10 -9.92 -13.83 12.16
CA THR A 10 -8.61 -13.79 11.49
C THR A 10 -8.71 -13.23 10.07
N ALA A 11 -9.75 -13.59 9.31
CA ALA A 11 -9.95 -13.05 7.96
C ALA A 11 -10.17 -11.53 8.00
N ARG A 12 -10.96 -11.03 8.96
CA ARG A 12 -11.18 -9.60 9.16
C ARG A 12 -9.90 -8.87 9.56
N GLN A 13 -9.12 -9.42 10.49
CA GLN A 13 -7.83 -8.84 10.90
C GLN A 13 -6.86 -8.72 9.72
N ARG A 14 -6.75 -9.77 8.89
CA ARG A 14 -5.93 -9.74 7.67
C ARG A 14 -6.43 -8.68 6.69
N SER A 15 -7.75 -8.62 6.46
CA SER A 15 -8.34 -7.60 5.59
C SER A 15 -8.02 -6.17 6.07
N ASN A 16 -8.04 -5.92 7.38
CA ASN A 16 -7.69 -4.62 7.94
C ASN A 16 -6.22 -4.27 7.71
N ILE A 17 -5.31 -5.23 7.92
CA ILE A 17 -3.87 -5.03 7.69
C ILE A 17 -3.59 -4.77 6.20
N TYR A 18 -4.16 -5.59 5.31
CA TYR A 18 -4.01 -5.39 3.86
C TYR A 18 -4.59 -4.05 3.42
N GLY A 19 -5.76 -3.66 3.94
CA GLY A 19 -6.35 -2.35 3.67
C GLY A 19 -5.45 -1.20 4.16
N PHE A 20 -4.88 -1.32 5.36
CA PHE A 20 -3.95 -0.31 5.87
C PHE A 20 -2.70 -0.18 5.00
N LEU A 21 -2.06 -1.30 4.65
CA LEU A 21 -0.87 -1.28 3.78
C LEU A 21 -1.19 -0.73 2.39
N SER A 22 -2.35 -1.06 1.81
CA SER A 22 -2.75 -0.48 0.52
C SER A 22 -2.95 1.05 0.57
N LEU A 23 -3.34 1.60 1.73
CA LEU A 23 -3.44 3.06 1.91
C LEU A 23 -2.06 3.72 2.00
N ILE A 24 -1.07 3.03 2.56
CA ILE A 24 0.30 3.54 2.72
C ILE A 24 1.05 3.57 1.39
N TYR A 25 0.89 2.53 0.56
CA TYR A 25 1.61 2.41 -0.70
C TYR A 25 0.82 2.90 -1.92
N GLY A 26 -0.51 2.95 -1.85
CA GLY A 26 -1.38 3.23 -3.00
C GLY A 26 -1.38 4.69 -3.45
N SER A 27 -1.08 5.63 -2.56
CA SER A 27 -1.04 7.07 -2.87
C SER A 27 -0.24 7.85 -1.83
N GLU A 28 0.04 9.12 -2.12
CA GLU A 28 0.55 10.07 -1.13
C GLU A 28 -0.30 10.06 0.14
N ALA A 29 0.35 10.21 1.30
CA ALA A 29 -0.32 10.22 2.59
C ALA A 29 -1.20 11.46 2.72
N GLY A 30 -2.51 11.26 2.85
CA GLY A 30 -3.45 12.34 3.13
C GLY A 30 -3.47 12.75 4.60
N ARG A 31 -3.96 13.98 4.86
CA ARG A 31 -4.11 14.52 6.22
C ARG A 31 -4.84 13.59 7.18
N THR A 32 -5.98 13.03 6.75
CA THR A 32 -6.78 12.12 7.58
C THR A 32 -5.99 10.89 8.01
N LEU A 33 -5.20 10.29 7.09
CA LEU A 33 -4.39 9.12 7.40
C LEU A 33 -3.28 9.48 8.40
N LEU A 34 -2.59 10.61 8.17
CA LEU A 34 -1.53 11.08 9.05
C LEU A 34 -2.05 11.34 10.47
N GLN A 35 -3.20 12.01 10.61
CA GLN A 35 -3.83 12.27 11.90
C GLN A 35 -4.17 10.97 12.64
N ARG A 36 -4.71 9.98 11.92
CA ARG A 36 -5.02 8.65 12.49
C ARG A 36 -3.77 7.93 12.97
N ILE A 37 -2.68 7.97 12.20
CA ILE A 37 -1.40 7.35 12.61
C ILE A 37 -0.85 8.01 13.88
N LYS A 38 -1.06 9.33 14.03
CA LYS A 38 -0.64 10.09 15.21
C LYS A 38 -1.59 9.97 16.42
N GLU A 39 -2.73 9.26 16.30
CA GLU A 39 -3.60 9.02 17.46
C GLU A 39 -2.82 8.17 18.50
N PRO A 40 -2.84 8.52 19.81
CA PRO A 40 -1.99 7.86 20.80
C PRO A 40 -2.14 6.34 20.87
N GLU A 41 -3.36 5.83 20.69
CA GLU A 41 -3.66 4.39 20.67
C GLU A 41 -2.92 3.72 19.50
N PHE A 42 -3.14 4.21 18.29
CA PHE A 42 -2.52 3.68 17.07
C PHE A 42 -0.99 3.79 17.10
N PHE A 43 -0.48 4.92 17.58
CA PHE A 43 0.96 5.15 17.70
C PHE A 43 1.60 4.17 18.68
N SER A 44 0.96 3.90 19.83
CA SER A 44 1.42 2.93 20.81
C SER A 44 1.45 1.51 20.22
N GLU A 45 0.42 1.14 19.46
CA GLU A 45 0.32 -0.18 18.84
C GLU A 45 1.42 -0.40 17.80
N LEU A 46 1.75 0.62 17.00
CA LEU A 46 2.88 0.56 16.07
C LEU A 46 4.22 0.43 16.81
N SER A 47 4.41 1.16 17.90
CA SER A 47 5.63 1.07 18.71
C SER A 47 5.80 -0.31 19.36
N ASP A 48 4.71 -0.90 19.86
CA ASP A 48 4.69 -2.27 20.39
C ASP A 48 5.06 -3.31 19.32
N MET A 49 4.77 -3.02 18.04
CA MET A 49 5.20 -3.83 16.89
C MET A 49 6.64 -3.56 16.44
N GLY A 50 7.37 -2.66 17.12
CA GLY A 50 8.75 -2.29 16.80
C GLY A 50 8.89 -1.19 15.74
N ILE A 51 7.80 -0.53 15.37
CA ILE A 51 7.81 0.61 14.44
C ILE A 51 7.95 1.88 15.27
N ASN A 52 9.14 2.47 15.24
CA ASN A 52 9.43 3.70 15.97
C ASN A 52 9.56 4.86 14.98
N PHE A 53 8.82 5.93 15.24
CA PHE A 53 8.92 7.17 14.48
C PHE A 53 9.94 8.10 15.12
N GLU A 54 10.72 8.77 14.29
CA GLU A 54 11.70 9.76 14.73
C GLU A 54 11.00 11.05 15.20
N ASP A 55 11.73 11.87 15.95
CA ASP A 55 11.21 13.13 16.52
C ASP A 55 10.65 14.08 15.44
N ASP A 56 11.21 14.04 14.24
CA ASP A 56 10.78 14.88 13.13
C ASP A 56 9.41 14.46 12.56
N PHE A 57 9.00 13.20 12.72
CA PHE A 57 7.64 12.77 12.40
C PHE A 57 6.66 13.22 13.49
N ILE A 58 7.07 13.13 14.76
CA ILE A 58 6.18 13.40 15.90
C ILE A 58 5.93 14.90 16.05
N GLN A 59 7.00 15.70 16.05
CA GLN A 59 6.97 17.09 16.49
C GLN A 59 6.78 18.10 15.36
N LYS A 60 7.02 17.72 14.10
CA LYS A 60 6.92 18.62 12.95
C LYS A 60 5.47 19.08 12.72
N PRO A 61 5.27 20.37 12.33
CA PRO A 61 3.96 20.86 11.94
C PRO A 61 3.32 19.97 10.87
N GLU A 62 2.02 19.70 11.01
CA GLU A 62 1.30 18.72 10.18
C GLU A 62 1.41 19.04 8.67
N ASP A 63 1.31 20.32 8.31
CA ASP A 63 1.39 20.76 6.90
C ASP A 63 2.78 20.53 6.30
N GLU A 64 3.84 20.79 7.07
CA GLU A 64 5.23 20.54 6.65
C GLU A 64 5.50 19.04 6.52
N LEU A 65 5.00 18.23 7.46
CA LEU A 65 5.16 16.79 7.41
C LEU A 65 4.40 16.16 6.23
N LEU A 66 3.20 16.66 5.90
CA LEU A 66 2.46 16.20 4.73
C LEU A 66 3.22 16.48 3.44
N GLU A 67 3.79 17.68 3.31
CA GLU A 67 4.60 18.03 2.14
C GLU A 67 5.85 17.13 2.04
N ASP A 68 6.58 16.94 3.15
CA ASP A 68 7.76 16.08 3.17
C ASP A 68 7.43 14.62 2.76
N LEU A 69 6.30 14.09 3.24
CA LEU A 69 5.84 12.75 2.88
C LEU A 69 5.41 12.67 1.41
N ALA A 70 4.80 13.70 0.85
CA ALA A 70 4.42 13.75 -0.56
C ALA A 70 5.66 13.81 -1.47
N VAL A 71 6.67 14.61 -1.09
CA VAL A 71 7.96 14.67 -1.78
C VAL A 71 8.65 13.30 -1.74
N GLU A 72 8.68 12.66 -0.57
CA GLU A 72 9.30 11.34 -0.41
C GLU A 72 8.55 10.26 -1.21
N TYR A 73 7.21 10.26 -1.20
CA TYR A 73 6.40 9.36 -2.02
C TYR A 73 6.71 9.53 -3.51
N THR A 74 6.74 10.78 -3.98
CA THR A 74 7.07 11.10 -5.38
C THR A 74 8.48 10.61 -5.73
N ARG A 75 9.46 10.85 -4.85
CA ARG A 75 10.84 10.39 -5.02
C ARG A 75 10.96 8.87 -5.08
N LEU A 76 10.22 8.17 -4.23
CA LEU A 76 10.27 6.71 -4.12
C LEU A 76 9.54 6.00 -5.25
N PHE A 77 8.38 6.51 -5.69
CA PHE A 77 7.46 5.75 -6.55
C PHE A 77 7.17 6.38 -7.91
N LEU A 78 7.31 7.70 -8.08
CA LEU A 78 6.88 8.41 -9.31
C LEU A 78 8.06 8.93 -10.16
N GLY A 79 9.19 9.28 -9.54
CA GLY A 79 10.35 9.87 -10.24
C GLY A 79 10.49 11.38 -10.02
N PRO A 80 11.25 12.11 -10.85
CA PRO A 80 11.72 11.80 -12.21
C PRO A 80 13.03 11.00 -12.29
N GLY A 81 13.68 10.73 -11.15
CA GLY A 81 14.89 9.92 -11.07
C GLY A 81 14.64 8.41 -11.05
N LYS A 82 15.69 7.65 -10.75
CA LYS A 82 15.56 6.22 -10.43
C LYS A 82 14.64 6.07 -9.21
N HIS A 83 13.55 5.33 -9.39
CA HIS A 83 12.53 5.09 -8.38
C HIS A 83 12.21 3.59 -8.33
N ILE A 84 11.48 3.17 -7.31
CA ILE A 84 11.00 1.81 -7.11
C ILE A 84 9.57 1.78 -7.62
N SER A 85 9.31 1.09 -8.74
CA SER A 85 7.94 0.93 -9.23
C SER A 85 7.08 0.23 -8.16
N PRO A 86 5.87 0.70 -7.84
CA PRO A 86 4.95 0.00 -6.94
C PRO A 86 4.20 -1.17 -7.60
N HIS A 87 4.56 -1.53 -8.84
CA HIS A 87 3.87 -2.57 -9.62
C HIS A 87 4.63 -3.89 -9.59
N GLU A 88 3.94 -4.97 -9.25
CA GLU A 88 4.52 -6.32 -9.17
C GLU A 88 5.19 -6.73 -10.49
N SER A 89 4.58 -6.39 -11.63
CA SER A 89 5.10 -6.75 -12.95
C SER A 89 6.52 -6.25 -13.23
N VAL A 90 7.03 -5.26 -12.50
CA VAL A 90 8.39 -4.73 -12.71
C VAL A 90 9.45 -5.52 -11.92
N HIS A 91 9.05 -6.32 -10.93
CA HIS A 91 9.96 -6.90 -9.93
C HIS A 91 10.31 -8.38 -10.14
N HIS A 92 9.87 -9.01 -11.22
CA HIS A 92 10.24 -10.39 -11.51
C HIS A 92 10.96 -10.51 -12.86
N LYS A 93 11.79 -11.55 -12.95
CA LYS A 93 12.47 -11.96 -14.18
C LYS A 93 11.53 -12.88 -14.95
N ARG A 94 11.31 -12.56 -16.22
CA ARG A 94 10.49 -13.35 -17.14
C ARG A 94 11.26 -14.56 -17.66
N ASP A 95 10.51 -15.54 -18.16
CA ASP A 95 11.06 -16.79 -18.72
C ASP A 95 11.97 -16.56 -19.95
N ASP A 96 11.80 -15.43 -20.65
CA ASP A 96 12.64 -15.00 -21.77
C ASP A 96 13.98 -14.37 -21.34
N GLY A 97 14.22 -14.26 -20.04
CA GLY A 97 15.45 -13.73 -19.47
C GLY A 97 15.45 -12.22 -19.25
N ASP A 98 14.41 -11.50 -19.67
CA ASP A 98 14.24 -10.07 -19.47
C ASP A 98 13.51 -9.76 -18.14
N TRP A 99 13.45 -8.50 -17.75
CA TRP A 99 12.66 -8.03 -16.61
C TRP A 99 11.23 -7.70 -17.04
N GLY A 100 10.28 -7.91 -16.14
CA GLY A 100 8.89 -7.58 -16.42
C GLY A 100 8.66 -6.07 -16.62
N THR A 101 7.60 -5.74 -17.35
CA THR A 101 7.25 -4.38 -17.77
C THR A 101 5.85 -4.04 -17.30
N LEU A 102 5.57 -2.76 -17.04
CA LEU A 102 4.21 -2.28 -16.78
C LEU A 102 3.24 -2.77 -17.85
N TRP A 103 2.05 -3.22 -17.45
CA TRP A 103 1.05 -3.81 -18.35
C TRP A 103 1.49 -5.10 -19.06
N GLY A 104 2.39 -5.85 -18.44
CA GLY A 104 2.86 -7.16 -18.91
C GLY A 104 1.82 -8.27 -18.80
N ALA A 105 2.25 -9.51 -19.08
CA ALA A 105 1.41 -10.69 -18.94
C ALA A 105 0.89 -10.85 -17.50
N ASP A 106 1.69 -10.45 -16.52
CA ASP A 106 1.41 -10.61 -15.09
C ASP A 106 0.31 -9.66 -14.61
N THR A 107 0.30 -8.42 -15.11
CA THR A 107 -0.81 -7.48 -14.91
C THR A 107 -2.14 -8.05 -15.45
N VAL A 108 -2.10 -8.79 -16.56
CA VAL A 108 -3.28 -9.48 -17.12
C VAL A 108 -3.72 -10.66 -16.25
N GLU A 109 -2.79 -11.41 -15.66
CA GLU A 109 -3.10 -12.49 -14.74
C GLU A 109 -3.80 -11.98 -13.48
N ILE A 110 -3.29 -10.90 -12.88
CA ILE A 110 -3.92 -10.26 -11.73
C ILE A 110 -5.33 -9.76 -12.07
N LYS A 111 -5.52 -9.16 -13.25
CA LYS A 111 -6.86 -8.76 -13.72
C LYS A 111 -7.83 -9.94 -13.82
N LYS A 112 -7.38 -11.07 -14.36
CA LYS A 112 -8.19 -12.30 -14.46
C LYS A 112 -8.52 -12.87 -13.09
N PHE A 113 -7.55 -12.87 -12.17
CA PHE A 113 -7.74 -13.34 -10.80
C PHE A 113 -8.79 -12.53 -10.04
N ILE A 114 -8.74 -11.20 -10.14
CA ILE A 114 -9.73 -10.30 -9.52
C ILE A 114 -11.13 -10.57 -10.08
N ALA A 115 -11.26 -10.66 -11.41
CA ALA A 115 -12.55 -10.96 -12.05
C ALA A 115 -13.09 -12.36 -11.67
N ALA A 116 -12.22 -13.37 -11.61
CA ALA A 116 -12.60 -14.73 -11.20
C ALA A 116 -13.05 -14.81 -9.72
N SER A 117 -12.63 -13.85 -8.90
CA SER A 117 -13.05 -13.71 -7.50
C SER A 117 -14.43 -13.05 -7.35
N GLY A 118 -15.08 -12.66 -8.46
CA GLY A 118 -16.36 -11.95 -8.46
C GLY A 118 -16.25 -10.47 -8.08
N LEU A 119 -15.04 -9.91 -8.14
CA LEU A 119 -14.76 -8.50 -7.86
C LEU A 119 -14.67 -7.71 -9.18
N GLU A 120 -15.09 -6.46 -9.13
CA GLU A 120 -15.02 -5.52 -10.24
C GLU A 120 -14.30 -4.25 -9.80
N TYR A 121 -13.61 -3.59 -10.72
CA TYR A 121 -13.01 -2.28 -10.47
C TYR A 121 -14.11 -1.21 -10.44
N SER A 122 -13.88 -0.14 -9.68
CA SER A 122 -14.74 1.03 -9.77
C SER A 122 -14.68 1.62 -11.19
N SER A 123 -15.79 2.20 -11.65
CA SER A 123 -15.91 2.74 -13.01
C SER A 123 -14.90 3.87 -13.33
N GLY A 124 -14.32 4.50 -12.30
CA GLY A 124 -13.31 5.55 -12.42
C GLY A 124 -11.87 5.06 -12.22
N TYR A 125 -11.62 3.77 -12.03
CA TYR A 125 -10.27 3.27 -11.80
C TYR A 125 -9.44 3.28 -13.10
N THR A 126 -8.32 4.00 -13.07
CA THR A 126 -7.39 4.14 -14.21
C THR A 126 -6.00 3.57 -13.92
N GLY A 127 -5.78 3.01 -12.73
CA GLY A 127 -4.51 2.41 -12.31
C GLY A 127 -4.26 1.04 -12.94
N LEU A 128 -3.08 0.49 -12.68
CA LEU A 128 -2.74 -0.86 -13.08
C LEU A 128 -3.16 -1.87 -12.00
N PRO A 129 -3.81 -2.98 -12.40
CA PRO A 129 -4.25 -4.05 -11.50
C PRO A 129 -3.21 -4.59 -10.51
N ASP A 130 -1.94 -4.48 -10.86
CA ASP A 130 -0.78 -5.06 -10.17
C ASP A 130 -0.03 -4.05 -9.30
N HIS A 131 -0.62 -2.87 -9.08
CA HIS A 131 -0.16 -1.95 -8.05
C HIS A 131 -0.36 -2.57 -6.66
N ILE A 132 0.66 -2.46 -5.81
CA ILE A 132 0.62 -2.93 -4.41
C ILE A 132 -0.39 -2.19 -3.53
#